data_AF-A0A352RK36-F1
#
_entry.id   AF-A0A352RK36-F1
#
_cell.length_a   1.000
_cell.length_b   1.000
_cell.length_c   1.000
_cell.angle_alpha   90.00
_cell.angle_beta   90.00
_cell.angle_gamma   90.00
#
_symmetry.space_group_name_H-M   'P 1'
#
loop_
_entity.id
_entity.type
_entity.pdbx_description
1 polymer ?
#
loop_
_entity_poly.entity_id
_entity_poly.type
_entity_poly.pdbx_seq_one_letter_code
_entity_poly.pdbx_strand_id
1 'polypeptide(L)'
;MVLEQDSTIRSFMLKWLFILIISLILSTELFADYFKWEILVSENGYGTESHTIPVDSEGKIKSAANLAECRMVSFWTRIESELLLEGKTLVCVFEDKRQSVSVVCRDNHLNRKYNRVKELYPVAKDGFRINPELGAGSPYFELRCYF
;
A
#
# COMPACT_ATOMS: atom_id res chain seq x y z
N MET A 1 51.03 22.72 -27.05
CA MET A 1 49.89 21.79 -27.24
C MET A 1 49.54 21.17 -25.88
N VAL A 2 49.03 21.97 -24.93
CA VAL A 2 48.65 21.52 -23.55
C VAL A 2 47.50 22.39 -23.02
N LEU A 3 46.48 22.66 -23.85
CA LEU A 3 45.29 23.43 -23.42
C LEU A 3 43.96 22.82 -23.89
N GLU A 4 43.99 21.82 -24.77
CA GLU A 4 42.78 21.22 -25.34
C GLU A 4 42.19 20.10 -24.47
N GLN A 5 43.05 19.39 -23.73
CA GLN A 5 42.68 18.20 -22.95
C GLN A 5 41.89 18.51 -21.67
N ASP A 6 42.00 19.73 -21.14
CA ASP A 6 41.37 20.17 -19.89
C ASP A 6 39.86 20.47 -20.08
N SER A 7 39.50 20.97 -21.26
CA SER A 7 38.10 21.31 -21.61
C SER A 7 37.19 20.08 -21.71
N THR A 8 37.72 18.97 -22.23
CA THR A 8 37.00 17.71 -22.45
C THR A 8 36.73 16.99 -21.12
N ILE A 9 37.70 16.99 -20.21
CA ILE A 9 37.57 16.39 -18.88
C ILE A 9 36.54 17.16 -18.05
N ARG A 10 36.57 18.50 -18.10
CA ARG A 10 35.58 19.35 -17.42
C ARG A 10 34.16 19.15 -17.96
N SER A 11 34.01 19.00 -19.27
CA SER A 11 32.72 18.70 -19.91
C SER A 11 32.18 17.32 -19.52
N PHE A 12 33.06 16.32 -19.43
CA PHE A 12 32.70 14.98 -18.98
C PHE A 12 32.27 14.97 -17.51
N MET A 13 33.03 15.60 -16.61
CA MET A 13 32.69 15.72 -15.19
C MET A 13 31.35 16.43 -14.97
N LEU A 14 31.06 17.49 -15.73
CA LEU A 14 29.77 18.19 -15.64
C LEU A 14 28.59 17.30 -16.05
N LYS A 15 28.73 16.50 -17.12
CA LYS A 15 27.69 15.58 -17.56
C LYS A 15 27.41 14.48 -16.53
N TRP A 16 28.45 13.92 -15.93
CA TRP A 16 28.30 12.92 -14.87
C TRP A 16 27.69 13.51 -13.60
N LEU A 17 28.04 14.76 -13.25
CA LEU A 17 27.40 15.50 -12.17
C LEU A 17 25.91 15.73 -12.45
N PHE A 18 25.55 16.11 -13.69
CA PHE A 18 24.15 16.26 -14.10
C PHE A 18 23.38 14.94 -14.04
N ILE A 19 23.97 13.82 -14.47
CA ILE A 19 23.34 12.49 -14.37
C ILE A 19 23.15 12.10 -12.90
N LEU A 20 24.13 12.35 -12.04
CA LEU A 20 24.02 12.14 -10.60
C LEU A 20 22.90 12.99 -9.98
N ILE A 21 22.83 14.29 -10.31
CA ILE A 21 21.78 15.19 -9.83
C ILE A 21 20.41 14.74 -10.34
N ILE A 22 20.27 14.35 -11.61
CA ILE A 22 19.01 13.83 -12.14
C ILE A 22 18.63 12.53 -11.44
N SER A 23 19.58 11.64 -11.13
CA SER A 23 19.32 10.41 -10.37
C SER A 23 18.93 10.67 -8.91
N LEU A 24 19.41 11.76 -8.31
CA LEU A 24 19.04 12.26 -6.98
C LEU A 24 17.70 13.02 -6.96
N ILE A 25 17.26 13.58 -8.09
CA ILE A 25 15.92 14.19 -8.22
C ILE A 25 14.88 13.11 -8.54
N LEU A 26 15.27 12.07 -9.27
CA LEU A 26 14.43 10.88 -9.50
C LEU A 26 14.38 9.93 -8.29
N SER A 27 15.18 10.16 -7.25
CA SER A 27 15.11 9.33 -6.05
C SER A 27 13.87 9.66 -5.24
N THR A 28 12.90 8.76 -5.41
CA THR A 28 11.87 8.37 -4.45
C THR A 28 10.77 9.40 -4.18
N GLU A 29 9.76 9.40 -5.05
CA GLU A 29 8.37 9.43 -4.54
C GLU A 29 8.16 8.13 -3.74
N LEU A 30 8.72 8.07 -2.52
CA LEU A 30 8.25 7.14 -1.51
C LEU A 30 6.84 7.62 -1.18
N PHE A 31 5.83 6.96 -1.75
CA PHE A 31 4.52 6.88 -1.11
C PHE A 31 4.79 6.23 0.26
N ALA A 32 5.12 7.05 1.24
CA ALA A 32 5.24 6.59 2.60
C ALA A 32 3.82 6.21 3.01
N ASP A 33 3.47 4.92 2.94
CA ASP A 33 2.25 4.43 3.55
C ASP A 33 2.35 4.76 5.04
N TYR A 34 1.53 5.71 5.46
CA TYR A 34 1.63 6.29 6.80
C TYR A 34 1.10 5.29 7.83
N PHE A 35 0.16 4.45 7.39
CA PHE A 35 -0.47 3.35 8.11
C PHE A 35 0.10 2.01 7.63
N LYS A 36 0.03 1.00 8.47
CA LYS A 36 0.25 -0.38 8.03
C LYS A 36 -1.05 -0.93 7.48
N TRP A 37 -0.96 -1.54 6.29
CA TRP A 37 -2.10 -2.14 5.61
C TRP A 37 -1.89 -3.63 5.44
N GLU A 38 -2.95 -4.38 5.69
CA GLU A 38 -2.95 -5.83 5.49
C GLU A 38 -4.32 -6.32 5.06
N ILE A 39 -4.33 -7.46 4.41
CA ILE A 39 -5.54 -8.23 4.14
C ILE A 39 -5.50 -9.45 5.03
N LEU A 40 -6.51 -9.61 5.88
CA LEU A 40 -6.73 -10.88 6.56
C LEU A 40 -7.55 -11.80 5.66
N VAL A 41 -7.07 -13.02 5.47
CA VAL A 41 -7.73 -14.05 4.66
C VAL A 41 -8.09 -15.23 5.56
N SER A 42 -9.37 -15.58 5.59
CA SER A 42 -9.89 -16.81 6.21
C SER A 42 -10.50 -17.69 5.12
N GLU A 43 -9.74 -18.68 4.66
CA GLU A 43 -10.12 -19.52 3.51
C GLU A 43 -11.38 -20.36 3.77
N ASN A 44 -11.60 -20.76 5.03
CA ASN A 44 -12.69 -21.65 5.42
C ASN A 44 -13.91 -20.92 6.00
N GLY A 45 -13.95 -19.59 5.98
CA GLY A 45 -15.04 -18.83 6.57
C GLY A 45 -14.62 -17.77 7.57
N TYR A 46 -15.53 -16.85 7.86
CA TYR A 46 -15.31 -15.85 8.90
C TYR A 46 -15.13 -16.52 10.27
N GLY A 47 -14.07 -16.15 10.99
CA GLY A 47 -13.78 -16.67 12.34
C GLY A 47 -12.99 -17.99 12.37
N THR A 48 -12.58 -18.52 11.20
CA THR A 48 -11.65 -19.65 11.14
C THR A 48 -10.20 -19.18 11.21
N GLU A 49 -9.26 -20.13 11.18
CA GLU A 49 -7.84 -19.83 11.01
C GLU A 49 -7.62 -18.89 9.82
N SER A 50 -6.72 -17.93 10.01
CA SER A 50 -6.51 -16.83 9.09
C SER A 50 -5.04 -16.48 8.97
N HIS A 51 -4.62 -16.09 7.78
CA HIS A 51 -3.30 -15.53 7.54
C HIS A 51 -3.42 -14.08 7.05
N THR A 52 -2.34 -13.32 7.15
CA THR A 52 -2.28 -11.93 6.70
C THR A 52 -1.41 -11.79 5.47
N ILE A 53 -1.82 -10.89 4.57
CA ILE A 53 -1.05 -10.50 3.39
C ILE A 53 -0.73 -9.01 3.53
N PRO A 54 0.55 -8.60 3.51
CA PRO A 54 0.91 -7.18 3.56
C PRO A 54 0.46 -6.46 2.28
N VAL A 55 0.07 -5.20 2.42
CA VAL A 55 -0.32 -4.33 1.30
C VAL A 55 0.66 -3.17 1.21
N ASP A 56 1.51 -3.21 0.18
CA ASP A 56 2.57 -2.21 -0.02
C ASP A 56 2.37 -1.36 -1.29
N SER A 57 1.51 -1.79 -2.22
CA SER A 57 1.29 -1.08 -3.50
C SER A 57 -0.01 -1.49 -4.20
N GLU A 58 -0.44 -0.69 -5.18
CA GLU A 58 -1.52 -1.07 -6.10
C GLU A 58 -1.12 -2.26 -6.97
N GLY A 59 -2.12 -3.03 -7.40
CA GLY A 59 -1.94 -4.14 -8.33
C GLY A 59 -2.47 -5.47 -7.80
N LYS A 60 -2.09 -6.56 -8.48
CA LYS A 60 -2.51 -7.92 -8.11
C LYS A 60 -1.95 -8.30 -6.75
N ILE A 61 -2.78 -8.89 -5.92
CA ILE A 61 -2.36 -9.45 -4.64
C ILE A 61 -1.90 -10.88 -4.87
N LYS A 62 -0.69 -11.22 -4.40
CA LYS A 62 -0.24 -12.61 -4.33
C LYS A 62 -0.96 -13.29 -3.17
N SER A 63 -2.21 -13.71 -3.39
CA SER A 63 -2.98 -14.49 -2.42
C SER A 63 -2.46 -15.93 -2.40
N ALA A 64 -2.23 -16.48 -1.21
CA ALA A 64 -1.95 -17.90 -1.03
C ALA A 64 -3.12 -18.78 -1.47
N ALA A 65 -4.33 -18.23 -1.47
CA ALA A 65 -5.56 -18.99 -1.64
C ALA A 65 -5.95 -19.23 -3.11
N ASN A 66 -5.42 -18.46 -4.09
CA ASN A 66 -5.82 -18.53 -5.52
C ASN A 66 -7.35 -18.54 -5.78
N LEU A 67 -8.16 -18.11 -4.81
CA LEU A 67 -9.61 -18.29 -4.83
C LEU A 67 -10.32 -17.33 -5.78
N ALA A 68 -9.74 -16.15 -6.00
CA ALA A 68 -10.32 -15.07 -6.78
C ALA A 68 -9.20 -14.16 -7.31
N GLU A 69 -9.45 -13.48 -8.42
CA GLU A 69 -8.54 -12.44 -8.90
C GLU A 69 -8.71 -11.19 -8.04
N CYS A 70 -7.84 -11.03 -7.05
CA CYS A 70 -7.85 -9.89 -6.13
C CYS A 70 -6.77 -8.86 -6.50
N ARG A 71 -7.14 -7.58 -6.40
CA ARG A 71 -6.26 -6.44 -6.64
C ARG A 71 -6.51 -5.31 -5.65
N MET A 72 -5.44 -4.67 -5.26
CA MET A 72 -5.44 -3.40 -4.53
C MET A 72 -5.51 -2.24 -5.53
N VAL A 73 -6.41 -1.30 -5.29
CA VAL A 73 -6.65 -0.12 -6.15
C VAL A 73 -7.01 1.11 -5.32
N SER A 74 -7.00 2.27 -5.98
CA SER A 74 -7.49 3.54 -5.43
C SER A 74 -6.73 3.98 -4.19
N PHE A 75 -5.40 4.05 -4.30
CA PHE A 75 -4.53 4.50 -3.23
C PHE A 75 -4.51 6.02 -3.21
N TRP A 76 -4.87 6.61 -2.08
CA TRP A 76 -4.83 8.05 -1.91
C TRP A 76 -4.50 8.42 -0.48
N THR A 77 -3.86 9.57 -0.34
CA THR A 77 -3.51 10.16 0.95
C THR A 77 -3.94 11.62 0.94
N ARG A 78 -4.57 12.06 2.03
CA ARG A 78 -4.98 13.46 2.21
C ARG A 78 -4.54 13.95 3.58
N ILE A 79 -3.93 15.12 3.61
CA ILE A 79 -3.55 15.82 4.84
C ILE A 79 -4.48 17.02 4.99
N GLU A 80 -5.21 17.09 6.10
CA GLU A 80 -6.19 18.13 6.41
C GLU A 80 -5.91 18.72 7.79
N SER A 81 -5.32 19.93 7.84
CA SER A 81 -4.93 20.60 9.10
C SER A 81 -4.07 19.71 10.00
N GLU A 82 -4.68 18.98 10.93
CA GLU A 82 -4.04 18.07 11.90
C GLU A 82 -4.28 16.59 11.58
N LEU A 83 -5.17 16.29 10.65
CA LEU A 83 -5.56 14.93 10.29
C LEU A 83 -4.79 14.46 9.07
N LEU A 84 -4.40 13.21 9.13
CA LEU A 84 -3.86 12.44 8.03
C LEU A 84 -4.84 11.33 7.72
N LEU A 85 -5.25 11.26 6.46
CA LEU A 85 -6.18 10.29 5.93
C LEU A 85 -5.48 9.48 4.84
N GLU A 86 -5.65 8.16 4.88
CA GLU A 86 -5.18 7.28 3.82
C GLU A 86 -6.27 6.29 3.48
N GLY A 87 -6.58 6.14 2.19
CA GLY A 87 -7.61 5.24 1.72
C GLY A 87 -7.08 4.28 0.67
N LYS A 88 -7.52 3.02 0.77
CA LYS A 88 -7.23 1.97 -0.20
C LYS A 88 -8.48 1.12 -0.42
N THR A 89 -8.58 0.51 -1.59
CA THR A 89 -9.70 -0.36 -1.96
C THR A 89 -9.21 -1.73 -2.38
N LEU A 90 -9.76 -2.78 -1.77
CA LEU A 90 -9.59 -4.15 -2.20
C LEU A 90 -10.72 -4.51 -3.16
N VAL A 91 -10.39 -5.06 -4.32
CA VAL A 91 -11.34 -5.57 -5.30
C VAL A 91 -11.01 -7.02 -5.61
N CYS A 92 -11.98 -7.92 -5.50
CA CYS A 92 -11.85 -9.31 -5.94
C CYS A 92 -12.93 -9.65 -6.97
N VAL A 93 -12.56 -10.46 -7.96
CA VAL A 93 -13.49 -10.99 -8.97
C VAL A 93 -13.52 -12.51 -8.86
N PHE A 94 -14.72 -13.06 -8.68
CA PHE A 94 -14.99 -14.49 -8.60
C PHE A 94 -16.16 -14.82 -9.55
N GLU A 95 -15.95 -15.71 -10.52
CA GLU A 95 -16.98 -16.10 -11.52
C GLU A 95 -17.72 -14.88 -12.12
N ASP A 96 -16.96 -13.88 -12.57
CA ASP A 96 -17.44 -12.59 -13.11
C ASP A 96 -18.20 -11.68 -12.12
N LYS A 97 -18.43 -12.11 -10.88
CA LYS A 97 -18.97 -11.28 -9.81
C LYS A 97 -17.85 -10.49 -9.14
N ARG A 98 -17.96 -9.17 -9.19
CA ARG A 98 -17.03 -8.25 -8.52
C ARG A 98 -17.51 -7.95 -7.10
N GLN A 99 -16.60 -8.08 -6.15
CA GLN A 99 -16.76 -7.57 -4.78
C GLN A 99 -15.64 -6.61 -4.44
N SER A 100 -15.94 -5.63 -3.59
CA SER A 100 -14.94 -4.65 -3.19
C SER A 100 -15.25 -4.04 -1.84
N VAL A 101 -14.18 -3.64 -1.16
CA VAL A 101 -14.25 -2.91 0.10
C VAL A 101 -13.24 -1.78 0.09
N SER A 102 -13.65 -0.61 0.59
CA SER A 102 -12.82 0.58 0.73
C SER A 102 -12.69 0.92 2.20
N VAL A 103 -11.45 1.01 2.68
CA VAL A 103 -11.15 1.37 4.07
C VAL A 103 -10.39 2.69 4.07
N VAL A 104 -10.71 3.55 5.04
CA VAL A 104 -10.02 4.82 5.26
C VAL A 104 -9.43 4.81 6.66
N CYS A 105 -8.12 4.89 6.74
CA CYS A 105 -7.41 5.13 7.99
C CYS A 105 -7.30 6.62 8.26
N ARG A 106 -7.40 6.98 9.53
CA ARG A 106 -7.26 8.36 10.01
C ARG A 106 -6.40 8.42 11.26
N ASP A 107 -5.50 9.39 11.31
CA ASP A 107 -4.71 9.69 12.49
C ASP A 107 -4.51 11.20 12.63
N ASN A 108 -4.31 11.66 13.87
CA ASN A 108 -3.87 13.04 14.10
C ASN A 108 -2.34 13.10 14.00
N HIS A 109 -1.84 13.72 12.93
CA HIS A 109 -0.40 13.76 12.64
C HIS A 109 0.42 14.49 13.72
N LEU A 110 -0.19 15.34 14.55
CA LEU A 110 0.49 16.01 15.67
C LEU A 110 0.87 15.02 16.78
N ASN A 111 0.12 13.92 16.93
CA ASN A 111 0.41 12.86 17.89
C ASN A 111 1.54 11.92 17.43
N ARG A 112 2.05 12.05 16.19
CA ARG A 112 3.20 11.26 15.69
C ARG A 112 4.43 11.36 16.57
N LYS A 113 4.69 12.53 17.18
CA LYS A 113 5.87 12.74 18.02
C LYS A 113 5.90 11.82 19.24
N TYR A 114 4.73 11.38 19.70
CA TYR A 114 4.55 10.58 20.91
C TYR A 114 4.23 9.11 20.62
N ASN A 115 3.77 8.78 19.39
CA ASN A 115 3.37 7.44 19.00
C ASN A 115 4.53 6.64 18.38
N ARG A 116 5.28 5.92 19.23
CA ARG A 116 6.34 5.01 18.78
C ARG A 116 5.86 3.60 18.44
N VAL A 117 4.62 3.24 18.78
CA VAL A 117 4.07 1.89 18.59
C VAL A 117 2.78 1.98 17.79
N LYS A 118 2.90 1.53 16.56
CA LYS A 118 1.89 1.42 15.51
C LYS A 118 0.65 0.62 15.97
N GLU A 119 0.87 -0.52 16.63
CA GLU A 119 -0.14 -1.54 16.96
C GLU A 119 -1.08 -1.24 18.15
N LEU A 120 -0.99 -0.07 18.80
CA LEU A 120 -1.79 0.25 20.01
C LEU A 120 -3.15 0.92 19.71
N TYR A 121 -3.45 1.18 18.44
CA TYR A 121 -4.60 1.97 18.02
C TYR A 121 -5.74 1.12 17.42
N PRO A 122 -6.99 1.62 17.44
CA PRO A 122 -8.12 0.91 16.85
C PRO A 122 -7.88 0.63 15.36
N VAL A 123 -8.13 -0.62 14.95
CA VAL A 123 -8.04 -1.04 13.55
C VAL A 123 -9.27 -0.54 12.81
N ALA A 124 -9.07 0.22 11.73
CA ALA A 124 -10.12 0.45 10.76
C ALA A 124 -10.12 -0.71 9.76
N LYS A 125 -11.28 -1.31 9.56
CA LYS A 125 -11.41 -2.54 8.78
C LYS A 125 -12.80 -2.71 8.19
N ASP A 126 -12.84 -3.40 7.06
CA ASP A 126 -14.09 -3.86 6.46
C ASP A 126 -13.77 -5.06 5.54
N GLY A 127 -14.76 -5.91 5.26
CA GLY A 127 -14.53 -7.18 4.58
C GLY A 127 -15.76 -7.79 3.93
N PHE A 128 -15.53 -8.80 3.10
CA PHE A 128 -16.58 -9.47 2.35
C PHE A 128 -16.30 -10.97 2.14
N ARG A 129 -17.38 -11.71 1.87
CA ARG A 129 -17.35 -13.13 1.51
C ARG A 129 -17.14 -13.28 0.02
N ILE A 130 -16.14 -14.01 -0.43
CA ILE A 130 -15.83 -14.20 -1.87
C ILE A 130 -17.03 -14.82 -2.62
N ASN A 131 -17.65 -15.85 -2.06
CA ASN A 131 -18.87 -16.46 -2.58
C ASN A 131 -20.01 -16.36 -1.56
N PRO A 132 -20.88 -15.33 -1.64
CA PRO A 132 -21.94 -15.11 -0.67
C PRO A 132 -22.93 -16.28 -0.54
N GLU A 133 -23.06 -17.11 -1.58
CA GLU A 133 -23.98 -18.26 -1.62
C GLU A 133 -23.55 -19.39 -0.66
N LEU A 134 -22.25 -19.48 -0.34
CA LEU A 134 -21.71 -20.43 0.65
C LEU A 134 -21.90 -19.97 2.10
N GLY A 135 -22.44 -18.77 2.32
CA GLY A 135 -22.72 -18.24 3.65
C GLY A 135 -21.49 -18.23 4.56
N ALA A 136 -21.58 -18.84 5.73
CA ALA A 136 -20.50 -18.85 6.72
C ALA A 136 -19.24 -19.60 6.26
N GLY A 137 -19.37 -20.58 5.37
CA GLY A 137 -18.24 -21.35 4.82
C GLY A 137 -17.55 -20.69 3.63
N SER A 138 -18.02 -19.52 3.18
CA SER A 138 -17.35 -18.78 2.13
C SER A 138 -16.01 -18.25 2.62
N PRO A 139 -14.94 -18.33 1.80
CA PRO A 139 -13.72 -17.58 2.07
C PRO A 139 -14.03 -16.11 2.34
N TYR A 140 -13.37 -15.54 3.34
CA TYR A 140 -13.59 -14.17 3.82
C TYR A 140 -12.31 -13.36 3.71
N PHE A 141 -12.43 -12.16 3.15
CA PHE A 141 -11.34 -11.20 3.00
C PHE A 141 -11.67 -9.94 3.79
N GLU A 142 -10.74 -9.47 4.61
CA GLU A 142 -10.89 -8.24 5.40
C GLU A 142 -9.70 -7.32 5.12
N LEU A 143 -9.98 -6.15 4.57
CA LEU A 143 -8.98 -5.10 4.44
C LEU A 143 -8.87 -4.39 5.79
N ARG A 144 -7.65 -4.24 6.28
CA ARG A 144 -7.35 -3.62 7.57
C ARG A 144 -6.29 -2.56 7.41
N CYS A 145 -6.43 -1.52 8.20
CA CYS A 145 -5.39 -0.54 8.39
C CYS A 145 -5.28 -0.17 9.87
N TYR A 146 -4.04 0.04 10.29
CA TYR A 146 -3.72 0.46 11.66
C TYR A 146 -2.52 1.38 11.63
N PHE A 147 -2.39 2.18 12.69
CA PHE A 147 -1.30 3.13 12.82
C PHE A 147 0.04 2.39 12.84
#